data_AF-A0AAU2G160-F1
#
_entry.id   AF-A0AAU2G160-F1
#
_cell.length_a   1.000
_cell.length_b   1.000
_cell.length_c   1.000
_cell.angle_alpha   90.00
_cell.angle_beta   90.00
_cell.angle_gamma   90.00
#
_symmetry.space_group_name_H-M   'P 1'
#
loop_
_entity.id
_entity.type
_entity.pdbx_description
1 polymer ?
#
loop_
_entity_poly.entity_id
_entity_poly.type
_entity_poly.pdbx_seq_one_letter_code
_entity_poly.pdbx_strand_id
1 'polypeptide(L)'
;MICADVIRPSPVWLAASSSNALRPAMAAARDPEGFARVEAQFPAAIQSTRHASAALKAVARLLAAFGGHVEDIVVGDLLALLQETTHDAARGTRIAYTALRDLGQFPADAPATLLRLQTRTGQVTPAELVDRYHLRCRPVRDLLVDYLTERQPSLDHKSLITLSAALANNFWADLERHHEDINSLHLTPEVAAAWKTRVNTVTRRRQLPDGRMVETTAPRSSAPAIKTLVRAFYLDISQWALDEPARWGPWAARCPVTETDCSDKKTKQRQKTASDQRTRERLPVLPALIRVADRRLKEARTRLEALHAAPLGAQFTALGETFTAPKRTSRAGLTGQAYDASGRRRDLEAEEKRAFWGWATIEILRHTGIRIEELLELGHHSIIRYKLPTTGEFVPLLQIAPSKQTKNACCWSLQSWLTY
;
A
#
# COMPACT_ATOMS: atom_id res chain seq x y z
N MET A 1 -24.09 27.48 18.07
CA MET A 1 -23.81 26.45 19.09
C MET A 1 -22.40 25.88 18.95
N ILE A 2 -22.05 25.21 17.84
CA ILE A 2 -20.69 24.64 17.64
C ILE A 2 -19.59 25.72 17.69
N CYS A 3 -19.75 26.84 16.98
CA CYS A 3 -18.74 27.92 16.98
C CYS A 3 -18.51 28.57 18.36
N ALA A 4 -19.53 28.51 19.22
CA ALA A 4 -19.49 29.04 20.59
C ALA A 4 -19.07 28.00 21.64
N ASP A 5 -18.56 26.83 21.21
CA ASP A 5 -18.21 25.68 22.07
C ASP A 5 -19.35 25.08 22.90
N VAL A 6 -20.61 25.41 22.61
CA VAL A 6 -21.76 24.87 23.37
C VAL A 6 -21.98 23.38 23.07
N ILE A 7 -21.58 22.93 21.88
CA ILE A 7 -21.66 21.53 21.43
C ILE A 7 -20.35 21.18 20.73
N ARG A 8 -19.73 20.07 21.13
CA ARG A 8 -18.54 19.48 20.49
C ARG A 8 -18.91 18.20 19.75
N PRO A 9 -19.09 18.23 18.42
CA PRO A 9 -19.37 17.03 17.65
C PRO A 9 -18.14 16.11 17.59
N SER A 10 -18.35 14.80 17.49
CA SER A 10 -17.25 13.86 17.36
C SER A 10 -16.49 14.02 16.03
N PRO A 11 -15.18 13.73 15.98
CA PRO A 11 -14.40 13.73 14.74
C PRO A 11 -15.02 12.85 13.65
N VAL A 12 -15.59 11.70 14.01
CA VAL A 12 -16.34 10.79 13.12
C VAL A 12 -17.49 11.52 12.42
N TRP A 13 -18.32 12.23 13.18
CA TRP A 13 -19.46 12.97 12.65
C TRP A 13 -19.01 14.13 11.76
N LEU A 14 -17.97 14.87 12.17
CA LEU A 14 -17.40 15.98 11.40
C LEU A 14 -16.73 15.53 10.10
N ALA A 15 -16.13 14.34 10.10
CA ALA A 15 -15.54 13.71 8.92
C ALA A 15 -16.61 13.32 7.90
N ALA A 16 -17.75 12.77 8.36
CA ALA A 16 -18.90 12.45 7.53
C ALA A 16 -19.68 13.68 7.04
N SER A 17 -19.62 14.79 7.79
CA SER A 17 -20.35 16.02 7.46
C SER A 17 -19.79 16.73 6.23
N SER A 18 -20.66 16.92 5.23
CA SER A 18 -20.35 17.63 3.98
C SER A 18 -20.57 19.15 4.06
N SER A 19 -21.07 19.68 5.19
CA SER A 19 -21.47 21.08 5.32
C SER A 19 -20.36 22.07 4.92
N ASN A 20 -20.72 23.03 4.05
CA ASN A 20 -19.83 24.10 3.61
C ASN A 20 -19.92 25.34 4.52
N ALA A 21 -20.91 25.40 5.41
CA ALA A 21 -21.13 26.53 6.31
C ALA A 21 -20.19 26.51 7.54
N LEU A 22 -19.64 25.34 7.89
CA LEU A 22 -18.81 25.19 9.09
C LEU A 22 -17.54 26.06 9.04
N ARG A 23 -16.80 26.03 7.93
CA ARG A 23 -15.57 26.82 7.75
C ARG A 23 -15.81 28.33 7.92
N PRO A 24 -16.69 28.98 7.12
CA PRO A 24 -16.88 30.43 7.25
C PRO A 24 -17.43 30.83 8.62
N ALA A 25 -18.30 30.01 9.24
CA ALA A 25 -18.82 30.29 10.58
C ALA A 25 -17.73 30.20 11.65
N MET A 26 -16.85 29.19 11.60
CA MET A 26 -15.72 29.06 12.53
C MET A 26 -14.70 30.18 12.33
N ALA A 27 -14.37 30.52 11.08
CA ALA A 27 -13.44 31.60 10.78
C ALA A 27 -13.97 32.96 11.27
N ALA A 28 -15.26 33.25 11.10
CA ALA A 28 -15.83 34.52 11.52
C ALA A 28 -16.04 34.64 13.03
N ALA A 29 -16.45 33.56 13.70
CA ALA A 29 -16.92 33.62 15.08
C ALA A 29 -15.92 33.11 16.11
N ARG A 30 -14.96 32.26 15.74
CA ARG A 30 -14.09 31.55 16.69
C ARG A 30 -12.66 32.10 16.71
N ASP A 31 -12.01 32.18 15.55
CA ASP A 31 -10.61 32.62 15.49
C ASP A 31 -10.27 33.29 14.15
N PRO A 32 -10.78 34.50 13.88
CA PRO A 32 -10.54 35.18 12.61
C PRO A 32 -9.05 35.34 12.28
N GLU A 33 -8.24 35.68 13.29
CA GLU A 33 -6.82 35.92 13.13
C GLU A 33 -6.04 34.62 12.88
N GLY A 34 -6.35 33.53 13.60
CA GLY A 34 -5.75 32.22 13.38
C GLY A 34 -6.02 31.67 11.98
N PHE A 35 -7.26 31.80 11.48
CA PHE A 35 -7.58 31.40 10.11
C PHE A 35 -6.84 32.23 9.07
N ALA A 36 -6.73 33.55 9.28
CA ALA A 36 -5.97 34.43 8.39
C ALA A 36 -4.47 34.08 8.38
N ARG A 37 -3.88 33.74 9.54
CA ARG A 37 -2.48 33.27 9.64
C ARG A 37 -2.24 32.00 8.83
N VAL A 38 -3.13 31.02 8.92
CA VAL A 38 -3.02 29.77 8.15
C VAL A 38 -3.22 30.02 6.65
N GLU A 39 -4.17 30.88 6.28
CA GLU A 39 -4.43 31.21 4.88
C GLU A 39 -3.24 31.93 4.22
N ALA A 40 -2.56 32.81 4.97
CA ALA A 40 -1.37 33.52 4.52
C ALA A 40 -0.17 32.60 4.21
N GLN A 41 -0.13 31.38 4.75
CA GLN A 41 0.92 30.40 4.43
C GLN A 41 0.78 29.80 3.04
N PHE A 42 -0.44 29.81 2.47
CA PHE A 42 -0.61 29.28 1.13
C PHE A 42 -0.02 30.27 0.10
N PRO A 43 0.76 29.79 -0.89
CA PRO A 43 1.18 30.62 -2.01
C PRO A 43 -0.04 31.26 -2.70
N ALA A 44 0.10 32.48 -3.22
CA ALA A 44 -1.00 33.22 -3.85
C ALA A 44 -1.74 32.41 -4.95
N ALA A 45 -1.02 31.55 -5.67
CA ALA A 45 -1.58 30.66 -6.69
C ALA A 45 -2.50 29.55 -6.14
N ILE A 46 -2.45 29.27 -4.83
CA ILE A 46 -3.15 28.17 -4.16
C ILE A 46 -4.29 28.68 -3.27
N GLN A 47 -4.22 29.93 -2.78
CA GLN A 47 -5.20 30.53 -1.85
C GLN A 47 -6.66 30.44 -2.36
N SER A 48 -6.88 30.65 -3.66
CA SER A 48 -8.21 30.57 -4.28
C SER A 48 -8.63 29.17 -4.73
N THR A 49 -7.82 28.14 -4.46
CA THR A 49 -8.08 26.78 -4.93
C THR A 49 -8.88 25.96 -3.92
N ARG A 50 -9.51 24.89 -4.40
CA ARG A 50 -10.17 23.87 -3.55
C ARG A 50 -9.24 23.29 -2.47
N HIS A 51 -7.93 23.33 -2.68
CA HIS A 51 -6.94 22.77 -1.76
C HIS A 51 -6.76 23.62 -0.52
N ALA A 52 -6.64 24.95 -0.67
CA ALA A 52 -6.64 25.88 0.47
C ALA A 52 -7.97 25.82 1.23
N SER A 53 -9.10 25.81 0.50
CA SER A 53 -10.41 25.69 1.14
C SER A 53 -10.58 24.37 1.91
N ALA A 54 -10.03 23.26 1.41
CA ALA A 54 -10.07 21.97 2.11
C ALA A 54 -9.19 21.97 3.37
N ALA A 55 -8.04 22.64 3.34
CA ALA A 55 -7.17 22.79 4.50
C ALA A 55 -7.84 23.61 5.61
N LEU A 56 -8.39 24.78 5.27
CA LEU A 56 -9.13 25.62 6.22
C LEU A 56 -10.39 24.91 6.76
N LYS A 57 -11.06 24.09 5.93
CA LYS A 57 -12.16 23.24 6.40
C LYS A 57 -11.69 22.18 7.40
N ALA A 58 -10.47 21.64 7.24
CA ALA A 58 -9.89 20.73 8.22
C ALA A 58 -9.59 21.46 9.55
N VAL A 59 -9.00 22.66 9.51
CA VAL A 59 -8.80 23.50 10.71
C VAL A 59 -10.13 23.75 11.44
N ALA A 60 -11.18 24.13 10.71
CA ALA A 60 -12.51 24.33 11.30
C ALA A 60 -13.08 23.06 11.95
N ARG A 61 -12.81 21.88 11.40
CA ARG A 61 -13.22 20.60 12.01
C ARG A 61 -12.42 20.28 13.27
N LEU A 62 -11.12 20.59 13.30
CA LEU A 62 -10.29 20.41 14.49
C LEU A 62 -10.80 21.28 15.63
N LEU A 63 -11.01 22.57 15.39
CA LEU A 63 -11.55 23.49 16.41
C LEU A 63 -12.97 23.10 16.85
N ALA A 64 -13.80 22.58 15.95
CA ALA A 64 -15.13 22.11 16.30
C ALA A 64 -15.12 20.83 17.16
N ALA A 65 -14.12 19.96 16.97
CA ALA A 65 -14.00 18.70 17.70
C ALA A 65 -13.29 18.86 19.06
N PHE A 66 -12.19 19.60 19.08
CA PHE A 66 -11.28 19.67 20.22
C PHE A 66 -11.38 20.99 20.99
N GLY A 67 -12.05 22.01 20.43
CA GLY A 67 -12.13 23.34 21.01
C GLY A 67 -10.87 24.17 20.74
N GLY A 68 -10.69 25.25 21.51
CA GLY A 68 -9.53 26.14 21.40
C GLY A 68 -9.54 27.08 20.19
N HIS A 69 -8.38 27.69 19.96
CA HIS A 69 -8.00 28.52 18.82
C HIS A 69 -7.02 27.76 17.91
N VAL A 70 -6.67 28.31 16.76
CA VAL A 70 -5.77 27.66 15.79
C VAL A 70 -4.41 27.34 16.40
N GLU A 71 -3.93 28.16 17.34
CA GLU A 71 -2.65 27.96 18.04
C GLU A 71 -2.63 26.77 19.00
N ASP A 72 -3.80 26.34 19.49
CA ASP A 72 -3.93 25.21 20.42
C ASP A 72 -3.86 23.85 19.69
N ILE A 73 -3.90 23.87 18.35
CA ILE A 73 -3.89 22.64 17.55
C ILE A 73 -2.56 21.91 17.73
N VAL A 74 -2.62 20.66 18.19
CA VAL A 74 -1.45 19.78 18.29
C VAL A 74 -1.45 18.69 17.22
N VAL A 75 -0.29 18.09 16.95
CA VAL A 75 -0.15 17.00 15.95
C VAL A 75 -1.15 15.86 16.22
N GLY A 76 -1.42 15.55 17.49
CA GLY A 76 -2.39 14.53 17.91
C GLY A 76 -3.80 14.77 17.36
N ASP A 77 -4.27 16.02 17.33
CA ASP A 77 -5.61 16.38 16.85
C ASP A 77 -5.74 16.12 15.34
N LEU A 78 -4.68 16.47 14.59
CA LEU A 78 -4.63 16.19 13.15
C LEU A 78 -4.62 14.69 12.87
N LEU A 79 -3.94 13.90 13.70
CA LEU A 79 -3.93 12.44 13.58
C LEU A 79 -5.30 11.84 13.88
N ALA A 80 -5.97 12.29 14.94
CA ALA A 80 -7.33 11.85 15.28
C ALA A 80 -8.32 12.17 14.16
N LEU A 81 -8.26 13.37 13.57
CA LEU A 81 -9.10 13.71 12.41
C LEU A 81 -8.72 12.91 11.14
N LEU A 82 -7.44 12.60 10.94
CA LEU A 82 -7.00 11.76 9.83
C LEU A 82 -7.49 10.32 9.94
N GLN A 83 -7.60 9.75 11.15
CA GLN A 83 -8.09 8.38 11.33
C GLN A 83 -9.56 8.24 10.90
N GLU A 84 -10.35 9.30 11.10
CA GLU A 84 -11.80 9.28 10.82
C GLU A 84 -12.19 9.78 9.43
N THR A 85 -11.24 10.29 8.62
CA THR A 85 -11.53 10.93 7.33
C THR A 85 -11.24 10.06 6.11
N THR A 86 -12.12 10.13 5.11
CA THR A 86 -11.92 9.52 3.78
C THR A 86 -10.69 10.10 3.06
N HIS A 87 -10.17 9.40 2.05
CA HIS A 87 -8.95 9.79 1.33
C HIS A 87 -8.93 11.24 0.80
N ASP A 88 -10.07 11.77 0.35
CA ASP A 88 -10.16 13.15 -0.15
C ASP A 88 -10.15 14.19 0.96
N ALA A 89 -10.86 13.95 2.06
CA ALA A 89 -10.83 14.82 3.23
C ALA A 89 -9.46 14.82 3.93
N ALA A 90 -8.78 13.66 3.93
CA ALA A 90 -7.43 13.52 4.46
C ALA A 90 -6.40 14.39 3.74
N ARG A 91 -6.62 14.70 2.45
CA ARG A 91 -5.76 15.64 1.72
C ARG A 91 -5.81 17.05 2.33
N GLY A 92 -7.00 17.51 2.72
CA GLY A 92 -7.17 18.81 3.40
C GLY A 92 -6.41 18.86 4.72
N THR A 93 -6.57 17.83 5.56
CA THR A 93 -5.86 17.74 6.85
C THR A 93 -4.34 17.69 6.70
N ARG A 94 -3.82 17.01 5.67
CA ARG A 94 -2.37 16.99 5.37
C ARG A 94 -1.85 18.36 4.93
N ILE A 95 -2.63 19.13 4.17
CA ILE A 95 -2.26 20.48 3.76
C ILE A 95 -2.28 21.43 4.96
N ALA A 96 -3.29 21.30 5.83
CA ALA A 96 -3.37 22.06 7.09
C ALA A 96 -2.16 21.77 7.98
N TYR A 97 -1.76 20.50 8.10
CA TYR A 97 -0.54 20.11 8.82
C TYR A 97 0.70 20.83 8.31
N THR A 98 0.91 20.82 6.99
CA THR A 98 2.08 21.50 6.39
C THR A 98 2.06 23.00 6.69
N ALA A 99 0.90 23.66 6.59
CA ALA A 99 0.78 25.09 6.88
C ALA A 99 1.07 25.43 8.36
N LEU A 100 0.52 24.65 9.30
CA LEU A 100 0.77 24.83 10.74
C LEU A 100 2.23 24.53 11.12
N ARG A 101 2.84 23.53 10.45
CA ARG A 101 4.27 23.24 10.60
C ARG A 101 5.14 24.38 10.08
N ASP A 102 4.84 24.92 8.91
CA ASP A 102 5.59 26.02 8.30
C ASP A 102 5.47 27.32 9.13
N LEU A 103 4.38 27.48 9.89
CA LEU A 103 4.20 28.52 10.91
C LEU A 103 5.08 28.32 12.16
N GLY A 104 5.78 27.19 12.28
CA GLY A 104 6.61 26.86 13.45
C GLY A 104 5.81 26.44 14.68
N GLN A 105 4.54 26.04 14.52
CA GLN A 105 3.65 25.72 15.64
C GLN A 105 3.96 24.37 16.30
N PHE A 106 4.64 23.45 15.60
CA PHE A 106 4.93 22.10 16.10
C PHE A 106 6.38 21.95 16.58
N PRO A 107 6.64 21.07 17.57
CA PRO A 107 7.98 20.85 18.07
C PRO A 107 8.90 20.20 17.02
N ALA A 108 10.21 20.30 17.23
CA ALA A 108 11.23 19.90 16.24
C ALA A 108 11.20 18.41 15.88
N ASP A 109 10.66 17.56 16.76
CA ASP A 109 10.47 16.13 16.58
C ASP A 109 9.18 15.77 15.79
N ALA A 110 8.35 16.75 15.44
CA ALA A 110 7.13 16.52 14.69
C ALA A 110 7.42 15.92 13.29
N PRO A 111 6.62 14.95 12.80
CA PRO A 111 6.88 14.25 11.55
C PRO A 111 6.97 15.15 10.32
N ALA A 112 8.00 15.03 9.47
CA ALA A 112 8.16 15.87 8.27
C ALA A 112 6.91 15.93 7.35
N THR A 113 6.10 14.88 7.33
CA THR A 113 4.83 14.83 6.60
C THR A 113 3.86 13.81 7.19
N LEU A 114 2.56 14.10 7.13
CA LEU A 114 1.50 13.13 7.44
C LEU A 114 1.07 12.29 6.22
N LEU A 115 1.72 12.45 5.06
CA LEU A 115 1.34 11.79 3.79
C LEU A 115 1.30 10.24 3.90
N ARG A 116 2.15 9.66 4.75
CA ARG A 116 2.33 8.21 4.88
C ARG A 116 1.71 7.61 6.15
N LEU A 117 1.07 8.41 7.01
CA LEU A 117 0.58 7.94 8.31
C LEU A 117 -0.78 7.25 8.23
N GLN A 118 -1.69 7.68 7.35
CA GLN A 118 -2.92 6.91 7.09
C GLN A 118 -2.62 5.52 6.48
N THR A 119 -1.52 5.38 5.74
CA THR A 119 -1.08 4.09 5.19
C THR A 119 -0.44 3.19 6.25
N ARG A 120 -0.23 3.71 7.46
CA ARG A 120 0.27 2.99 8.64
C ARG A 120 -0.77 3.00 9.76
N THR A 121 -2.05 2.72 9.46
CA THR A 121 -2.84 2.00 10.47
C THR A 121 -2.00 0.78 10.86
N GLY A 122 -1.69 0.64 12.16
CA GLY A 122 -0.88 -0.45 12.66
C GLY A 122 -1.43 -1.82 12.23
N GLN A 123 -0.68 -2.89 12.53
CA GLN A 123 -1.22 -4.23 12.32
C GLN A 123 -2.56 -4.34 13.04
N VAL A 124 -3.60 -4.66 12.26
CA VAL A 124 -4.97 -4.77 12.75
C VAL A 124 -5.11 -6.05 13.56
N THR A 125 -5.80 -5.96 14.69
CA THR A 125 -5.95 -7.09 15.62
C THR A 125 -6.78 -8.22 15.00
N PRO A 126 -6.62 -9.48 15.47
CA PRO A 126 -7.47 -10.60 15.03
C PRO A 126 -8.98 -10.31 15.12
N ALA A 127 -9.41 -9.64 16.20
CA ALA A 127 -10.79 -9.19 16.40
C ALA A 127 -11.28 -8.29 15.26
N GLU A 128 -10.56 -7.20 15.01
CA GLU A 128 -10.89 -6.25 13.95
C GLU A 128 -10.82 -6.88 12.55
N LEU A 129 -9.95 -7.88 12.33
CA LEU A 129 -9.90 -8.62 11.06
C LEU A 129 -11.19 -9.43 10.82
N VAL A 130 -11.75 -10.04 11.86
CA VAL A 130 -13.00 -10.83 11.76
C VAL A 130 -14.23 -9.92 11.72
N ASP A 131 -14.26 -8.85 12.51
CA ASP A 131 -15.43 -7.96 12.64
C ASP A 131 -15.83 -7.25 11.34
N ARG A 132 -14.88 -7.09 10.41
CA ARG A 132 -15.11 -6.57 9.04
C ARG A 132 -16.14 -7.38 8.25
N TYR A 133 -16.37 -8.64 8.61
CA TYR A 133 -17.30 -9.52 7.91
C TYR A 133 -18.67 -9.61 8.57
N HIS A 134 -18.88 -8.91 9.69
CA HIS A 134 -20.17 -8.78 10.37
C HIS A 134 -20.89 -10.12 10.61
N LEU A 135 -20.17 -11.10 11.15
CA LEU A 135 -20.70 -12.44 11.45
C LEU A 135 -21.86 -12.34 12.46
N ARG A 136 -22.96 -13.03 12.17
CA ARG A 136 -24.17 -13.06 13.00
C ARG A 136 -23.98 -13.93 14.24
N CYS A 137 -23.37 -15.10 14.08
CA CYS A 137 -23.09 -16.04 15.16
C CYS A 137 -21.90 -15.56 16.01
N ARG A 138 -22.21 -14.92 17.15
CA ARG A 138 -21.19 -14.41 18.08
C ARG A 138 -20.26 -15.50 18.63
N PRO A 139 -20.75 -16.68 19.05
CA PRO A 139 -19.86 -17.76 19.51
C PRO A 139 -18.81 -18.17 18.47
N VAL A 140 -19.20 -18.27 17.19
CA VAL A 140 -18.25 -18.66 16.13
C VAL A 140 -17.33 -17.51 15.75
N ARG A 141 -17.81 -16.26 15.82
CA ARG A 141 -16.95 -15.08 15.69
C ARG A 141 -15.85 -15.11 16.73
N ASP A 142 -16.17 -15.38 18.00
CA ASP A 142 -15.19 -15.39 19.09
C ASP A 142 -14.21 -16.55 18.93
N LEU A 143 -14.68 -17.73 18.52
CA LEU A 143 -13.81 -18.85 18.13
C LEU A 143 -12.79 -18.46 17.05
N LEU A 144 -13.24 -17.80 15.99
CA LEU A 144 -12.36 -17.40 14.89
C LEU A 144 -11.32 -16.38 15.35
N VAL A 145 -11.68 -15.49 16.28
CA VAL A 145 -10.75 -14.52 16.88
C VAL A 145 -9.74 -15.23 17.76
N ASP A 146 -10.16 -16.17 18.60
CA ASP A 146 -9.26 -16.97 19.44
C ASP A 146 -8.29 -17.79 18.59
N TYR A 147 -8.80 -18.44 17.54
CA TYR A 147 -7.97 -19.20 16.61
C TYR A 147 -6.92 -18.33 15.92
N LEU A 148 -7.31 -17.16 15.40
CA LEU A 148 -6.38 -16.24 14.76
C LEU A 148 -5.36 -15.67 15.75
N THR A 149 -5.75 -15.45 17.00
CA THR A 149 -4.87 -14.98 18.07
C THR A 149 -3.81 -16.04 18.40
N GLU A 150 -4.19 -17.31 18.50
CA GLU A 150 -3.28 -18.43 18.72
C GLU A 150 -2.27 -18.58 17.56
N ARG A 151 -2.73 -18.37 16.32
CA ARG A 151 -1.88 -18.48 15.12
C ARG A 151 -1.00 -17.24 14.87
N GLN A 152 -1.34 -16.09 15.44
CA GLN A 152 -0.69 -14.79 15.16
C GLN A 152 0.83 -14.81 15.36
N PRO A 153 1.40 -15.39 16.44
CA PRO A 153 2.86 -15.35 16.66
C PRO A 153 3.67 -16.08 15.59
N SER A 154 3.06 -17.05 14.89
CA SER A 154 3.73 -17.89 13.89
C SER A 154 3.52 -17.40 12.44
N LEU A 155 2.79 -16.30 12.23
CA LEU A 155 2.39 -15.82 10.91
C LEU A 155 2.78 -14.36 10.69
N ASP A 156 3.24 -14.04 9.49
CA ASP A 156 3.31 -12.64 9.07
C ASP A 156 1.89 -12.05 8.94
N HIS A 157 1.78 -10.73 9.06
CA HIS A 157 0.48 -10.05 9.08
C HIS A 157 -0.34 -10.27 7.79
N LYS A 158 0.30 -10.41 6.63
CA LYS A 158 -0.40 -10.65 5.36
C LYS A 158 -0.97 -12.07 5.30
N SER A 159 -0.23 -13.04 5.83
CA SER A 159 -0.72 -14.41 6.01
C SER A 159 -1.91 -14.44 6.98
N LEU A 160 -1.86 -13.67 8.08
CA LEU A 160 -2.96 -13.55 9.03
C LEU A 160 -4.23 -12.93 8.40
N ILE A 161 -4.09 -11.86 7.61
CA ILE A 161 -5.20 -11.27 6.83
C ILE A 161 -5.81 -12.31 5.88
N THR A 162 -4.97 -13.08 5.20
CA THR A 162 -5.41 -14.12 4.25
C THR A 162 -6.17 -15.23 4.97
N LEU A 163 -5.68 -15.68 6.13
CA LEU A 163 -6.33 -16.69 6.97
C LEU A 163 -7.69 -16.20 7.46
N SER A 164 -7.76 -14.97 8.01
CA SER A 164 -9.02 -14.35 8.43
C SER A 164 -10.03 -14.27 7.29
N ALA A 165 -9.62 -13.81 6.10
CA ALA A 165 -10.51 -13.76 4.94
C ALA A 165 -10.99 -15.16 4.50
N ALA A 166 -10.14 -16.18 4.57
CA ALA A 166 -10.54 -17.55 4.24
C ALA A 166 -11.60 -18.08 5.21
N LEU A 167 -11.40 -17.92 6.51
CA LEU A 167 -12.25 -18.50 7.54
C LEU A 167 -13.51 -17.66 7.80
N ALA A 168 -13.39 -16.36 8.03
CA ALA A 168 -14.53 -15.53 8.38
C ALA A 168 -15.41 -15.21 7.17
N ASN A 169 -14.83 -14.85 6.02
CA ASN A 169 -15.61 -14.43 4.84
C ASN A 169 -16.00 -15.59 3.92
N ASN A 170 -15.00 -16.31 3.40
CA ASN A 170 -15.26 -17.32 2.36
C ASN A 170 -15.89 -18.59 2.93
N PHE A 171 -15.68 -18.87 4.22
CA PHE A 171 -16.26 -20.02 4.90
C PHE A 171 -17.47 -19.62 5.73
N TRP A 172 -17.30 -18.99 6.89
CA TRP A 172 -18.39 -18.83 7.85
C TRP A 172 -19.48 -17.86 7.39
N ALA A 173 -19.14 -16.66 6.92
CA ALA A 173 -20.13 -15.71 6.40
C ALA A 173 -20.85 -16.27 5.16
N ASP A 174 -20.25 -17.19 4.40
CA ASP A 174 -20.95 -17.90 3.33
C ASP A 174 -21.99 -18.89 3.86
N LEU A 175 -21.66 -19.62 4.93
CA LEU A 175 -22.60 -20.52 5.57
C LEU A 175 -23.78 -19.75 6.15
N GLU A 176 -23.55 -18.67 6.91
CA GLU A 176 -24.61 -17.83 7.48
C GLU A 176 -25.52 -17.20 6.41
N ARG A 177 -24.97 -16.86 5.24
CA ARG A 177 -25.76 -16.33 4.11
C ARG A 177 -26.75 -17.32 3.52
N HIS A 178 -26.54 -18.62 3.71
CA HIS A 178 -27.37 -19.68 3.11
C HIS A 178 -28.10 -20.54 4.16
N HIS A 179 -27.72 -20.45 5.43
CA HIS A 179 -28.30 -21.19 6.54
C HIS A 179 -28.41 -20.24 7.75
N GLU A 180 -29.59 -19.65 7.96
CA GLU A 180 -29.77 -18.53 8.91
C GLU A 180 -29.51 -18.92 10.37
N ASP A 181 -29.77 -20.18 10.74
CA ASP A 181 -29.63 -20.70 12.12
C ASP A 181 -28.30 -21.44 12.36
N ILE A 182 -27.34 -21.37 11.43
CA ILE A 182 -26.08 -22.10 11.60
C ILE A 182 -25.24 -21.51 12.74
N ASN A 183 -24.92 -22.34 13.72
CA ASN A 183 -24.20 -21.93 14.93
C ASN A 183 -23.11 -22.92 15.37
N SER A 184 -22.85 -23.96 14.56
CA SER A 184 -21.95 -25.06 14.90
C SER A 184 -21.00 -25.41 13.75
N LEU A 185 -19.79 -25.86 14.09
CA LEU A 185 -18.83 -26.42 13.13
C LEU A 185 -19.19 -27.84 12.67
N HIS A 186 -20.16 -28.50 13.31
CA HIS A 186 -20.68 -29.80 12.90
C HIS A 186 -21.60 -29.66 11.68
N LEU A 187 -20.98 -29.50 10.50
CA LEU A 187 -21.71 -29.37 9.25
C LEU A 187 -22.29 -30.71 8.79
N THR A 188 -23.54 -30.68 8.32
CA THR A 188 -24.09 -31.83 7.59
C THR A 188 -23.35 -32.01 6.25
N PRO A 189 -23.30 -33.23 5.70
CA PRO A 189 -22.65 -33.48 4.41
C PRO A 189 -23.20 -32.61 3.27
N GLU A 190 -24.49 -32.32 3.30
CA GLU A 190 -25.17 -31.47 2.32
C GLU A 190 -24.71 -30.01 2.39
N VAL A 191 -24.70 -29.42 3.61
CA VAL A 191 -24.23 -28.04 3.84
C VAL A 191 -22.77 -27.89 3.41
N ALA A 192 -21.94 -28.86 3.80
CA ALA A 192 -20.53 -28.90 3.41
C ALA A 192 -20.35 -28.99 1.88
N ALA A 193 -21.11 -29.86 1.20
CA ALA A 193 -21.04 -30.01 -0.25
C ALA A 193 -21.51 -28.74 -1.00
N ALA A 194 -22.59 -28.12 -0.52
CA ALA A 194 -23.12 -26.87 -1.08
C ALA A 194 -22.10 -25.73 -0.96
N TRP A 195 -21.49 -25.57 0.22
CA TRP A 195 -20.41 -24.59 0.42
C TRP A 195 -19.21 -24.86 -0.50
N LYS A 196 -18.76 -26.12 -0.62
CA LYS A 196 -17.64 -26.49 -1.50
C LYS A 196 -17.89 -26.17 -2.97
N THR A 197 -19.15 -26.24 -3.41
CA THR A 197 -19.56 -25.83 -4.77
C THR A 197 -19.49 -24.31 -4.93
N ARG A 198 -20.03 -23.55 -3.97
CA ARG A 198 -20.03 -22.08 -4.04
C ARG A 198 -18.61 -21.50 -3.99
N VAL A 199 -17.76 -21.97 -3.08
CA VAL A 199 -16.39 -21.46 -2.94
C VAL A 199 -15.53 -21.68 -4.19
N ASN A 200 -15.87 -22.65 -5.05
CA ASN A 200 -15.20 -22.88 -6.32
C ASN A 200 -15.45 -21.79 -7.37
N THR A 201 -16.40 -20.88 -7.13
CA THR A 201 -16.76 -19.82 -8.08
C THR A 201 -16.67 -18.44 -7.44
N VAL A 202 -16.58 -17.42 -8.29
CA VAL A 202 -16.67 -16.02 -7.89
C VAL A 202 -17.48 -15.27 -8.94
N THR A 203 -18.51 -14.58 -8.50
CA THR A 203 -19.29 -13.65 -9.32
C THR A 203 -18.61 -12.29 -9.31
N ARG A 204 -18.20 -11.81 -10.48
CA ARG A 204 -17.60 -10.48 -10.64
C ARG A 204 -18.59 -9.59 -11.37
N ARG A 205 -18.89 -8.44 -10.78
CA ARG A 205 -19.65 -7.37 -11.43
C ARG A 205 -18.69 -6.49 -12.20
N ARG A 206 -18.88 -6.38 -13.51
CA ARG A 206 -18.09 -5.50 -14.38
C ARG A 206 -19.02 -4.50 -15.04
N GLN A 207 -18.68 -3.23 -14.93
CA GLN A 207 -19.34 -2.17 -15.69
C GLN A 207 -18.78 -2.17 -17.12
N LEU A 208 -19.66 -2.25 -18.10
CA LEU A 208 -19.34 -2.10 -19.51
C LEU A 208 -19.16 -0.60 -19.85
N PRO A 209 -18.49 -0.28 -20.98
CA PRO A 209 -18.32 1.10 -21.43
C PRO A 209 -19.63 1.88 -21.67
N ASP A 210 -20.75 1.16 -21.85
CA ASP A 210 -22.11 1.70 -22.01
C ASP A 210 -22.83 1.96 -20.67
N GLY A 211 -22.15 1.74 -19.54
CA GLY A 211 -22.69 1.92 -18.19
C GLY A 211 -23.49 0.73 -17.64
N ARG A 212 -23.75 -0.32 -18.43
CA ARG A 212 -24.48 -1.52 -17.98
C ARG A 212 -23.60 -2.40 -17.09
N MET A 213 -24.20 -2.95 -16.03
CA MET A 213 -23.53 -3.88 -15.12
C MET A 213 -23.73 -5.31 -15.61
N VAL A 214 -22.64 -6.02 -15.91
CA VAL A 214 -22.68 -7.45 -16.25
C VAL A 214 -22.11 -8.25 -15.09
N GLU A 215 -22.85 -9.26 -14.64
CA GLU A 215 -22.35 -10.27 -13.72
C GLU A 215 -21.70 -11.40 -14.50
N THR A 216 -20.43 -11.68 -14.23
CA THR A 216 -19.72 -12.82 -14.81
C THR A 216 -19.29 -13.76 -13.70
N THR A 217 -19.78 -14.99 -13.75
CA THR A 217 -19.35 -16.06 -12.85
C THR A 217 -18.13 -16.77 -13.46
N ALA A 218 -17.05 -16.83 -12.70
CA ALA A 218 -15.82 -17.49 -13.13
C ALA A 218 -15.29 -18.47 -12.05
N PRO A 219 -14.54 -19.50 -12.44
CA PRO A 219 -13.84 -20.35 -11.48
C PRO A 219 -12.91 -19.54 -10.59
N ARG A 220 -12.97 -19.78 -9.27
CA ARG A 220 -12.11 -19.13 -8.28
C ARG A 220 -10.76 -19.85 -8.21
N SER A 221 -9.70 -19.17 -8.66
CA SER A 221 -8.34 -19.70 -8.60
C SER A 221 -7.84 -19.98 -7.17
N SER A 222 -8.32 -19.23 -6.17
CA SER A 222 -7.96 -19.39 -4.76
C SER A 222 -8.78 -20.45 -4.01
N ALA A 223 -9.75 -21.11 -4.65
CA ALA A 223 -10.61 -22.09 -3.98
C ALA A 223 -9.84 -23.24 -3.30
N PRO A 224 -8.80 -23.86 -3.91
CA PRO A 224 -8.02 -24.88 -3.24
C PRO A 224 -7.31 -24.35 -1.99
N ALA A 225 -6.76 -23.13 -2.05
CA ALA A 225 -6.10 -22.51 -0.91
C ALA A 225 -7.08 -22.24 0.24
N ILE A 226 -8.29 -21.74 -0.06
CA ILE A 226 -9.33 -21.54 0.96
C ILE A 226 -9.69 -22.87 1.62
N LYS A 227 -9.92 -23.93 0.82
CA LYS A 227 -10.23 -25.27 1.33
C LYS A 227 -9.11 -25.82 2.21
N THR A 228 -7.85 -25.64 1.82
CA THR A 228 -6.69 -26.01 2.64
C THR A 228 -6.67 -25.30 3.98
N LEU A 229 -6.96 -24.00 4.02
CA LEU A 229 -7.00 -23.22 5.27
C LEU A 229 -8.16 -23.64 6.18
N VAL A 230 -9.34 -23.89 5.62
CA VAL A 230 -10.49 -24.43 6.38
C VAL A 230 -10.17 -25.83 6.90
N ARG A 231 -9.55 -26.69 6.10
CA ARG A 231 -9.11 -28.03 6.54
C ARG A 231 -8.12 -27.93 7.70
N ALA A 232 -7.12 -27.06 7.59
CA ALA A 232 -6.14 -26.84 8.65
C ALA A 232 -6.81 -26.36 9.94
N PHE A 233 -7.75 -25.41 9.85
CA PHE A 233 -8.53 -24.92 10.98
C PHE A 233 -9.28 -26.02 11.74
N TYR A 234 -10.00 -26.91 11.04
CA TYR A 234 -10.69 -28.04 11.68
C TYR A 234 -9.73 -29.02 12.36
N LEU A 235 -8.58 -29.29 11.74
CA LEU A 235 -7.57 -30.20 12.29
C LEU A 235 -6.82 -29.60 13.48
N ASP A 236 -6.49 -28.31 13.42
CA ASP A 236 -5.88 -27.57 14.53
C ASP A 236 -6.82 -27.59 15.75
N ILE A 237 -8.10 -27.26 15.57
CA ILE A 237 -9.10 -27.34 16.67
C ILE A 237 -9.19 -28.75 17.23
N SER A 238 -9.23 -29.77 16.37
CA SER A 238 -9.32 -31.17 16.83
C SER A 238 -8.11 -31.58 17.65
N GLN A 239 -6.91 -31.12 17.28
CA GLN A 239 -5.68 -31.38 18.01
C GLN A 239 -5.65 -30.58 19.33
N TRP A 240 -5.92 -29.28 19.28
CA TRP A 240 -5.90 -28.41 20.47
C TRP A 240 -6.99 -28.75 21.47
N ALA A 241 -8.09 -29.38 21.05
CA ALA A 241 -9.11 -29.92 21.94
C ALA A 241 -8.59 -31.06 22.83
N LEU A 242 -7.50 -31.75 22.46
CA LEU A 242 -6.85 -32.74 23.31
C LEU A 242 -5.99 -32.07 24.39
N ASP A 243 -5.34 -30.95 24.05
CA ASP A 243 -4.43 -30.23 24.94
C ASP A 243 -5.17 -29.27 25.90
N GLU A 244 -6.17 -28.54 25.39
CA GLU A 244 -7.03 -27.61 26.15
C GLU A 244 -8.54 -27.90 25.90
N PRO A 245 -9.10 -28.97 26.51
CA PRO A 245 -10.46 -29.42 26.21
C PRO A 245 -11.56 -28.40 26.56
N ALA A 246 -11.37 -27.59 27.60
CA ALA A 246 -12.36 -26.59 27.99
C ALA A 246 -12.51 -25.45 26.97
N ARG A 247 -11.42 -25.10 26.27
CA ARG A 247 -11.37 -24.00 25.29
C ARG A 247 -11.78 -24.46 23.90
N TRP A 248 -11.19 -25.56 23.41
CA TRP A 248 -11.38 -26.01 22.03
C TRP A 248 -12.32 -27.20 21.88
N GLY A 249 -12.55 -27.98 22.94
CA GLY A 249 -13.39 -29.18 22.93
C GLY A 249 -14.81 -28.98 22.39
N PRO A 250 -15.55 -27.93 22.80
CA PRO A 250 -16.89 -27.66 22.28
C PRO A 250 -16.96 -27.42 20.76
N TRP A 251 -15.81 -27.12 20.14
CA TRP A 251 -15.71 -26.79 18.72
C TRP A 251 -15.14 -27.92 17.87
N ALA A 252 -14.66 -29.00 18.49
CA ALA A 252 -14.07 -30.14 17.79
C ALA A 252 -15.13 -30.87 16.94
N ALA A 253 -14.98 -30.81 15.63
CA ALA A 253 -15.93 -31.36 14.67
C ALA A 253 -15.23 -32.09 13.52
N ARG A 254 -15.97 -32.99 12.85
CA ARG A 254 -15.47 -33.70 11.67
C ARG A 254 -15.16 -32.71 10.55
N CYS A 255 -13.94 -32.77 10.01
CA CYS A 255 -13.53 -31.90 8.91
C CYS A 255 -14.38 -32.14 7.64
N PRO A 256 -15.05 -31.11 7.08
CA PRO A 256 -15.87 -31.23 5.86
C PRO A 256 -15.07 -31.27 4.55
N VAL A 257 -13.76 -30.99 4.64
CA VAL A 257 -12.83 -30.89 3.50
C VAL A 257 -11.88 -32.09 3.48
N THR A 258 -11.87 -32.83 2.37
CA THR A 258 -10.94 -33.95 2.17
C THR A 258 -9.60 -33.46 1.62
N GLU A 259 -8.59 -34.32 1.61
CA GLU A 259 -7.31 -34.00 0.96
C GLU A 259 -7.47 -33.76 -0.55
N THR A 260 -8.36 -34.51 -1.21
CA THR A 260 -8.66 -34.36 -2.64
C THR A 260 -9.29 -33.00 -2.96
N ASP A 261 -10.10 -32.45 -2.06
CA ASP A 261 -10.71 -31.11 -2.19
C ASP A 261 -9.65 -29.99 -2.20
N CYS A 262 -8.49 -30.22 -1.59
CA CYS A 262 -7.38 -29.27 -1.49
C CYS A 262 -6.41 -29.31 -2.68
N SER A 263 -6.59 -30.25 -3.61
CA SER A 263 -5.65 -30.45 -4.71
C SER A 263 -5.59 -29.25 -5.66
N ASP A 264 -4.41 -28.63 -5.75
CA ASP A 264 -4.11 -27.52 -6.65
C ASP A 264 -3.21 -27.92 -7.83
N LYS A 265 -2.93 -29.23 -7.99
CA LYS A 265 -1.99 -29.79 -8.97
C LYS A 265 -2.27 -29.30 -10.39
N LYS A 266 -3.54 -29.31 -10.82
CA LYS A 266 -3.95 -28.86 -12.17
C LYS A 266 -3.73 -27.36 -12.35
N THR A 267 -3.97 -26.56 -11.31
CA THR A 267 -3.77 -25.11 -11.33
C THR A 267 -2.28 -24.77 -11.38
N LYS A 268 -1.45 -25.40 -10.55
CA LYS A 268 0.02 -25.27 -10.58
C LYS A 268 0.59 -25.67 -11.94
N GLN A 269 0.13 -26.77 -12.52
CA GLN A 269 0.55 -27.19 -13.85
C GLN A 269 0.20 -26.15 -14.92
N ARG A 270 -1.04 -25.63 -14.91
CA ARG A 270 -1.45 -24.56 -15.84
C ARG A 270 -0.63 -23.29 -15.68
N GLN A 271 -0.35 -22.88 -14.44
CA GLN A 271 0.49 -21.71 -14.15
C GLN A 271 1.92 -21.91 -14.68
N LYS A 272 2.49 -23.10 -14.47
CA LYS A 272 3.81 -23.47 -15.01
C LYS A 272 3.80 -23.41 -16.54
N THR A 273 2.86 -24.07 -17.20
CA THR A 273 2.75 -24.05 -18.67
C THR A 273 2.59 -22.62 -19.21
N ALA A 274 1.75 -21.79 -18.59
CA ALA A 274 1.58 -20.39 -18.99
C ALA A 274 2.85 -19.55 -18.72
N SER A 275 3.61 -19.86 -17.67
CA SER A 275 4.91 -19.23 -17.40
C SER A 275 5.93 -19.62 -18.46
N ASP A 276 6.07 -20.91 -18.75
CA ASP A 276 6.99 -21.45 -19.74
C ASP A 276 6.69 -20.88 -21.13
N GLN A 277 5.41 -20.77 -21.49
CA GLN A 277 4.96 -20.16 -22.75
C GLN A 277 5.36 -18.68 -22.84
N ARG A 278 5.09 -17.88 -21.79
CA ARG A 278 5.51 -16.47 -21.74
C ARG A 278 7.02 -16.30 -21.85
N THR A 279 7.79 -17.20 -21.24
CA THR A 279 9.25 -17.19 -21.36
C THR A 279 9.68 -17.45 -22.80
N ARG A 280 9.11 -18.46 -23.46
CA ARG A 280 9.41 -18.78 -24.86
C ARG A 280 9.09 -17.62 -25.82
N GLU A 281 7.96 -16.94 -25.61
CA GLU A 281 7.54 -15.80 -26.43
C GLU A 281 8.40 -14.54 -26.21
N ARG A 282 8.87 -14.31 -24.97
CA ARG A 282 9.57 -13.07 -24.60
C ARG A 282 11.09 -13.15 -24.72
N LEU A 283 11.67 -14.34 -24.60
CA LEU A 283 13.12 -14.54 -24.64
C LEU A 283 13.77 -13.98 -25.92
N PRO A 284 13.19 -14.14 -27.13
CA PRO A 284 13.75 -13.56 -28.35
C PRO A 284 13.80 -12.03 -28.36
N VAL A 285 12.92 -11.36 -27.60
CA VAL A 285 12.79 -9.89 -27.55
C VAL A 285 13.69 -9.27 -26.46
N LEU A 286 14.26 -10.08 -25.56
CA LEU A 286 15.11 -9.62 -24.47
C LEU A 286 16.28 -8.72 -24.93
N PRO A 287 17.00 -9.01 -26.03
CA PRO A 287 18.06 -8.11 -26.53
C PRO A 287 17.55 -6.71 -26.90
N ALA A 288 16.32 -6.60 -27.41
CA ALA A 288 15.74 -5.29 -27.73
C ALA A 288 15.39 -4.51 -26.46
N LEU A 289 14.88 -5.18 -25.43
CA LEU A 289 14.58 -4.56 -24.13
C LEU A 289 15.84 -3.95 -23.50
N ILE A 290 16.96 -4.70 -23.50
CA ILE A 290 18.26 -4.25 -22.96
C ILE A 290 18.72 -2.98 -23.69
N ARG A 291 18.74 -3.01 -25.03
CA ARG A 291 19.16 -1.85 -25.84
C ARG A 291 18.29 -0.61 -25.58
N VAL A 292 16.97 -0.79 -25.45
CA VAL A 292 16.06 0.33 -25.19
C VAL A 292 16.27 0.91 -23.79
N ALA A 293 16.50 0.06 -22.78
CA ALA A 293 16.75 0.51 -21.42
C ALA A 293 18.07 1.29 -21.31
N ASP A 294 19.17 0.78 -21.88
CA ASP A 294 20.47 1.45 -21.94
C ASP A 294 20.37 2.80 -22.67
N ARG A 295 19.74 2.82 -23.85
CA ARG A 295 19.52 4.05 -24.61
C ARG A 295 18.74 5.09 -23.78
N ARG A 296 17.64 4.67 -23.14
CA ARG A 296 16.81 5.59 -22.33
C ARG A 296 17.57 6.18 -21.14
N LEU A 297 18.43 5.38 -20.49
CA LEU A 297 19.29 5.88 -19.41
C LEU A 297 20.27 6.93 -19.94
N LYS A 298 21.00 6.61 -21.01
CA LYS A 298 21.94 7.55 -21.64
C LYS A 298 21.27 8.85 -22.05
N GLU A 299 20.14 8.74 -22.74
CA GLU A 299 19.39 9.92 -23.17
C GLU A 299 18.88 10.77 -22.00
N ALA A 300 18.45 10.16 -20.89
CA ALA A 300 18.00 10.90 -19.71
C ALA A 300 19.17 11.58 -18.99
N ARG A 301 20.32 10.91 -18.86
CA ARG A 301 21.56 11.48 -18.32
C ARG A 301 22.05 12.67 -19.14
N THR A 302 22.10 12.55 -20.46
CA THR A 302 22.50 13.67 -21.34
C THR A 302 21.62 14.91 -21.14
N ARG A 303 20.30 14.74 -20.99
CA ARG A 303 19.40 15.88 -20.71
C ARG A 303 19.65 16.49 -19.33
N LEU A 304 19.88 15.66 -18.30
CA LEU A 304 20.15 16.13 -16.94
C LEU A 304 21.50 16.85 -16.83
N GLU A 305 22.54 16.31 -17.47
CA GLU A 305 23.87 16.95 -17.56
C GLU A 305 23.79 18.30 -18.27
N ALA A 306 23.05 18.38 -19.37
CA ALA A 306 22.82 19.64 -20.08
C ALA A 306 22.08 20.67 -19.22
N LEU A 307 21.12 20.24 -18.40
CA LEU A 307 20.45 21.11 -17.41
C LEU A 307 21.42 21.61 -16.35
N HIS A 308 22.28 20.73 -15.80
CA HIS A 308 23.26 21.11 -14.78
C HIS A 308 24.34 22.05 -15.31
N ALA A 309 24.68 21.95 -16.60
CA ALA A 309 25.64 22.84 -17.26
C ALA A 309 25.03 24.21 -17.65
N ALA A 310 23.70 24.30 -17.77
CA ALA A 310 23.01 25.51 -18.19
C ALA A 310 22.91 26.54 -17.04
N PRO A 311 23.20 27.83 -17.30
CA PRO A 311 22.92 28.89 -16.33
C PRO A 311 21.42 29.01 -16.00
N LEU A 312 21.11 29.53 -14.81
CA LEU A 312 19.71 29.75 -14.40
C LEU A 312 18.97 30.65 -15.40
N GLY A 313 17.77 30.23 -15.78
CA GLY A 313 16.94 30.94 -16.75
C GLY A 313 17.41 30.87 -18.21
N ALA A 314 18.56 30.25 -18.49
CA ALA A 314 19.06 30.11 -19.86
C ALA A 314 18.29 29.02 -20.62
N GLN A 315 18.26 29.17 -21.95
CA GLN A 315 17.84 28.11 -22.84
C GLN A 315 19.03 27.18 -23.13
N PHE A 316 18.76 25.88 -23.21
CA PHE A 316 19.73 24.86 -23.57
C PHE A 316 19.07 23.80 -24.44
N THR A 317 19.88 23.12 -25.27
CA THR A 317 19.40 22.07 -26.18
C THR A 317 20.05 20.75 -25.81
N ALA A 318 19.26 19.69 -25.71
CA ALA A 318 19.74 18.34 -25.48
C ALA A 318 18.98 17.36 -26.38
N LEU A 319 19.71 16.54 -27.15
CA LEU A 319 19.14 15.51 -28.04
C LEU A 319 18.10 16.06 -29.04
N GLY A 320 18.31 17.29 -29.52
CA GLY A 320 17.40 17.97 -30.45
C GLY A 320 16.15 18.57 -29.79
N GLU A 321 16.00 18.48 -28.47
CA GLU A 321 14.95 19.14 -27.69
C GLU A 321 15.49 20.41 -27.04
N THR A 322 14.75 21.52 -27.15
CA THR A 322 15.08 22.79 -26.48
C THR A 322 14.34 22.91 -25.15
N PHE A 323 15.09 23.25 -24.11
CA PHE A 323 14.61 23.45 -22.76
C PHE A 323 15.00 24.83 -22.23
N THR A 324 14.28 25.32 -21.23
CA THR A 324 14.62 26.52 -20.46
C THR A 324 14.86 26.12 -19.01
N ALA A 325 16.05 26.44 -18.50
CA ALA A 325 16.43 26.24 -17.11
C ALA A 325 15.59 27.13 -16.18
N PRO A 326 15.40 26.74 -14.91
CA PRO A 326 14.57 27.51 -13.98
C PRO A 326 15.26 28.84 -13.65
N LYS A 327 14.48 29.93 -13.53
CA LYS A 327 15.00 31.27 -13.24
C LYS A 327 15.54 31.43 -11.81
N ARG A 328 15.13 30.56 -10.88
CA ARG A 328 15.57 30.52 -9.48
C ARG A 328 15.55 29.07 -8.99
N THR A 329 16.54 28.68 -8.19
CA THR A 329 16.57 27.43 -7.42
C THR A 329 16.23 27.74 -5.97
N SER A 330 14.95 27.99 -5.66
CA SER A 330 14.55 28.14 -4.26
C SER A 330 14.35 26.76 -3.63
N ARG A 331 15.23 26.37 -2.71
CA ARG A 331 15.24 25.14 -1.88
C ARG A 331 16.07 23.97 -2.46
N ALA A 332 16.86 23.37 -1.59
CA ALA A 332 17.54 22.10 -1.80
C ALA A 332 16.53 21.05 -2.32
N GLY A 333 16.58 20.71 -3.61
CA GLY A 333 15.71 19.69 -4.22
C GLY A 333 14.88 20.10 -5.44
N LEU A 334 15.02 21.33 -5.98
CA LEU A 334 14.39 21.73 -7.26
C LEU A 334 15.40 21.83 -8.44
N THR A 335 16.54 21.15 -8.32
CA THR A 335 17.66 21.17 -9.29
C THR A 335 17.34 20.50 -10.63
N GLY A 336 16.39 19.56 -10.66
CA GLY A 336 16.03 18.80 -11.86
C GLY A 336 14.94 19.36 -12.77
N GLN A 337 14.35 20.52 -12.47
CA GLN A 337 13.19 21.03 -13.22
C GLN A 337 13.62 21.85 -14.44
N ALA A 338 13.03 21.59 -15.61
CA ALA A 338 13.19 22.38 -16.83
C ALA A 338 11.84 22.63 -17.51
N TYR A 339 11.75 23.63 -18.39
CA TYR A 339 10.57 23.88 -19.22
C TYR A 339 10.87 23.51 -20.66
N ASP A 340 10.04 22.67 -21.29
CA ASP A 340 10.18 22.36 -22.71
C ASP A 340 9.73 23.54 -23.60
N ALA A 341 9.95 23.43 -24.91
CA ALA A 341 9.59 24.48 -25.87
C ALA A 341 8.08 24.85 -25.87
N SER A 342 7.21 23.97 -25.38
CA SER A 342 5.77 24.25 -25.22
C SER A 342 5.43 24.94 -23.90
N GLY A 343 6.43 25.24 -23.07
CA GLY A 343 6.27 25.81 -21.73
C GLY A 343 5.86 24.77 -20.68
N ARG A 344 5.84 23.48 -21.00
CA ARG A 344 5.48 22.42 -20.05
C ARG A 344 6.69 22.08 -19.17
N ARG A 345 6.43 21.97 -17.87
CA ARG A 345 7.44 21.59 -16.88
C ARG A 345 7.81 20.10 -17.01
N ARG A 346 9.10 19.82 -17.08
CA ARG A 346 9.74 18.50 -17.07
C ARG A 346 10.62 18.37 -15.83
N ASP A 347 10.65 17.18 -15.25
CA ASP A 347 11.51 16.85 -14.12
C ASP A 347 12.60 15.88 -14.62
N LEU A 348 13.68 16.44 -15.14
CA LEU A 348 14.75 15.69 -15.79
C LEU A 348 15.50 14.81 -14.79
N GLU A 349 15.59 15.21 -13.52
CA GLU A 349 16.18 14.40 -12.46
C GLU A 349 15.30 13.19 -12.12
N ALA A 350 13.98 13.39 -11.98
CA ALA A 350 13.06 12.26 -11.76
C ALA A 350 12.99 11.31 -12.96
N GLU A 351 13.23 11.81 -14.18
CA GLU A 351 13.28 11.02 -15.40
C GLU A 351 14.54 10.19 -15.52
N GLU A 352 15.71 10.78 -15.25
CA GLU A 352 16.97 10.05 -15.16
C GLU A 352 16.86 8.97 -14.09
N LYS A 353 16.39 9.32 -12.89
CA LYS A 353 16.21 8.36 -11.79
C LYS A 353 15.28 7.21 -12.19
N ARG A 354 14.19 7.49 -12.90
CA ARG A 354 13.27 6.45 -13.40
C ARG A 354 13.94 5.58 -14.46
N ALA A 355 14.72 6.17 -15.37
CA ALA A 355 15.45 5.43 -16.40
C ALA A 355 16.54 4.54 -15.76
N PHE A 356 17.27 5.06 -14.78
CA PHE A 356 18.27 4.34 -14.01
C PHE A 356 17.68 3.13 -13.30
N TRP A 357 16.60 3.30 -12.52
CA TRP A 357 15.97 2.17 -11.83
C TRP A 357 15.39 1.14 -12.80
N GLY A 358 14.87 1.57 -13.94
CA GLY A 358 14.40 0.67 -15.00
C GLY A 358 15.53 -0.16 -15.60
N TRP A 359 16.63 0.48 -15.98
CA TRP A 359 17.83 -0.17 -16.50
C TRP A 359 18.48 -1.10 -15.46
N ALA A 360 18.71 -0.61 -14.24
CA ALA A 360 19.34 -1.39 -13.17
C ALA A 360 18.53 -2.64 -12.82
N THR A 361 17.19 -2.53 -12.76
CA THR A 361 16.30 -3.67 -12.56
C THR A 361 16.49 -4.73 -13.65
N ILE A 362 16.53 -4.30 -14.93
CA ILE A 362 16.68 -5.21 -16.06
C ILE A 362 18.04 -5.91 -16.02
N GLU A 363 19.13 -5.17 -15.80
CA GLU A 363 20.48 -5.73 -15.78
C GLU A 363 20.70 -6.65 -14.57
N ILE A 364 20.21 -6.29 -13.36
CA ILE A 364 20.31 -7.18 -12.20
C ILE A 364 19.58 -8.49 -12.48
N LEU A 365 18.32 -8.43 -12.91
CA LEU A 365 17.52 -9.64 -13.18
C LEU A 365 18.16 -10.49 -14.27
N ARG A 366 18.69 -9.87 -15.33
CA ARG A 366 19.37 -10.56 -16.44
C ARG A 366 20.64 -11.26 -16.00
N HIS A 367 21.49 -10.60 -15.20
CA HIS A 367 22.81 -11.12 -14.84
C HIS A 367 22.77 -12.09 -13.66
N THR A 368 21.81 -11.94 -12.75
CA THR A 368 21.75 -12.74 -11.52
C THR A 368 20.67 -13.81 -11.54
N GLY A 369 19.62 -13.64 -12.35
CA GLY A 369 18.47 -14.54 -12.37
C GLY A 369 17.63 -14.53 -11.10
N ILE A 370 17.76 -13.50 -10.26
CA ILE A 370 17.08 -13.44 -8.95
C ILE A 370 15.58 -13.21 -9.09
N ARG A 371 14.84 -13.56 -8.04
CA ARG A 371 13.41 -13.28 -7.99
C ARG A 371 13.15 -11.79 -7.79
N ILE A 372 11.99 -11.32 -8.25
CA ILE A 372 11.59 -9.92 -8.06
C ILE A 372 11.48 -9.57 -6.58
N GLU A 373 11.05 -10.51 -5.74
CA GLU A 373 11.01 -10.32 -4.29
C GLU A 373 12.42 -10.13 -3.71
N GLU A 374 13.40 -10.91 -4.18
CA GLU A 374 14.81 -10.78 -3.75
C GLU A 374 15.43 -9.45 -4.21
N LEU A 375 15.08 -8.98 -5.41
CA LEU A 375 15.48 -7.66 -5.90
C LEU A 375 14.95 -6.53 -5.00
N LEU A 376 13.70 -6.64 -4.54
CA LEU A 376 13.06 -5.62 -3.70
C LEU A 376 13.64 -5.56 -2.28
N GLU A 377 14.30 -6.62 -1.82
CA GLU A 377 14.99 -6.68 -0.54
C GLU A 377 16.48 -6.26 -0.62
N LEU A 378 16.97 -5.88 -1.80
CA LEU A 378 18.34 -5.38 -1.92
C LEU A 378 18.49 -4.06 -1.17
N GLY A 379 19.47 -4.03 -0.26
CA GLY A 379 19.84 -2.86 0.51
C GLY A 379 21.32 -2.52 0.37
N HIS A 380 21.77 -1.50 1.10
CA HIS A 380 23.18 -1.10 1.10
C HIS A 380 24.11 -2.26 1.51
N HIS A 381 23.69 -3.09 2.47
CA HIS A 381 24.45 -4.25 2.94
C HIS A 381 24.49 -5.43 1.95
N SER A 382 23.71 -5.38 0.87
CA SER A 382 23.76 -6.38 -0.20
C SER A 382 24.98 -6.20 -1.10
N ILE A 383 25.66 -5.04 -1.06
CA ILE A 383 26.85 -4.77 -1.89
C ILE A 383 28.09 -4.89 -1.00
N ILE A 384 28.91 -5.92 -1.24
CA ILE A 384 30.11 -6.21 -0.48
C ILE A 384 31.35 -5.92 -1.32
N ARG A 385 32.32 -5.22 -0.74
CA ARG A 385 33.65 -5.07 -1.37
C ARG A 385 34.46 -6.33 -1.10
N TYR A 386 34.73 -7.10 -2.13
CA TYR A 386 35.57 -8.30 -2.05
C TYR A 386 36.94 -8.03 -2.66
N LYS A 387 38.01 -8.36 -1.92
CA LYS A 387 39.38 -8.23 -2.41
C LYS A 387 39.80 -9.55 -3.06
N LEU A 388 40.14 -9.54 -4.35
CA LEU A 388 40.63 -10.74 -5.03
C LEU A 388 41.95 -11.19 -4.40
N PRO A 389 42.07 -12.45 -3.94
CA PRO A 389 43.31 -12.95 -3.33
C PRO A 389 44.50 -12.95 -4.30
N THR A 390 44.24 -13.10 -5.59
CA THR A 390 45.26 -13.23 -6.64
C THR A 390 45.78 -11.89 -7.15
N THR A 391 44.90 -10.90 -7.32
CA THR A 391 45.26 -9.59 -7.91
C THR A 391 45.28 -8.44 -6.90
N GLY A 392 44.70 -8.63 -5.71
CA GLY A 392 44.55 -7.58 -4.71
C GLY A 392 43.51 -6.51 -5.05
N GLU A 393 42.82 -6.63 -6.19
CA GLU A 393 41.81 -5.71 -6.68
C GLU A 393 40.50 -5.84 -5.89
N PHE A 394 39.81 -4.71 -5.67
CA PHE A 394 38.49 -4.70 -5.03
C PHE A 394 37.39 -4.82 -6.07
N VAL A 395 36.60 -5.89 -5.98
CA VAL A 395 35.41 -6.12 -6.81
C VAL A 395 34.16 -6.03 -5.95
N PRO A 396 33.15 -5.22 -6.33
CA PRO A 396 31.86 -5.25 -5.66
C PRO A 396 31.16 -6.58 -5.98
N LEU A 397 30.70 -7.26 -4.94
CA LEU A 397 29.88 -8.45 -5.01
C LEU A 397 28.46 -8.13 -4.56
N LEU A 398 27.47 -8.65 -5.29
CA LEU A 398 26.09 -8.62 -4.85
C LEU A 398 25.79 -9.88 -4.03
N GLN A 399 25.55 -9.71 -2.73
CA GLN A 399 25.07 -10.74 -1.83
C GLN A 399 23.56 -10.66 -1.71
N ILE A 400 22.91 -11.81 -1.90
CA ILE A 400 21.45 -11.92 -1.91
C ILE A 400 21.03 -12.84 -0.79
N ALA A 401 20.26 -12.31 0.16
CA ALA A 401 19.72 -13.09 1.25
C ALA A 401 18.66 -14.08 0.72
N PRO A 402 18.69 -15.35 1.14
CA PRO A 402 17.75 -16.34 0.64
C PRO A 402 16.33 -16.03 1.09
N SER A 403 15.40 -15.89 0.13
CA SER A 403 14.00 -15.53 0.42
C SER A 403 13.13 -16.72 0.85
N LYS A 404 13.52 -17.98 0.57
CA LYS A 404 12.87 -19.22 1.04
C LYS A 404 13.84 -20.41 1.02
N GLN A 405 14.08 -21.07 2.17
CA GLN A 405 14.72 -22.40 2.39
C GLN A 405 15.80 -22.92 1.40
N THR A 406 16.45 -22.09 0.60
CA THR A 406 17.59 -22.45 -0.24
C THR A 406 18.86 -22.04 0.50
N LYS A 407 19.62 -23.03 0.97
CA LYS A 407 20.76 -22.89 1.88
C LYS A 407 21.99 -22.14 1.33
N ASN A 408 21.95 -21.53 0.14
CA ASN A 408 23.14 -20.94 -0.46
C ASN A 408 22.89 -19.47 -0.84
N ALA A 409 23.67 -18.55 -0.28
CA ALA A 409 23.78 -17.19 -0.78
C ALA A 409 24.52 -17.22 -2.13
N CYS A 410 23.91 -16.69 -3.19
CA CYS A 410 24.60 -16.49 -4.45
C CYS A 410 25.46 -15.22 -4.36
N CYS A 411 26.72 -15.32 -4.79
CA CYS A 411 27.67 -14.21 -4.82
C CYS A 411 28.07 -13.97 -6.28
N TRP A 412 27.77 -12.77 -6.81
CA TRP A 412 28.04 -12.43 -8.20
C TRP A 412 28.97 -11.22 -8.31
N SER A 413 29.97 -11.31 -9.20
CA SER A 413 30.87 -10.20 -9.54
C SER A 413 30.14 -9.11 -10.32
N LEU A 414 30.22 -7.86 -9.84
CA LEU A 414 29.69 -6.67 -10.51
C LEU A 414 30.74 -5.98 -11.42
N GLN A 415 31.81 -6.67 -11.86
CA GLN A 415 32.88 -6.06 -12.67
C GLN A 415 32.42 -5.34 -13.95
N SER A 416 31.27 -5.70 -14.52
CA SER A 416 30.68 -5.02 -15.69
C SER A 416 29.90 -3.73 -15.37
N TRP A 417 29.72 -3.38 -14.09
CA TRP A 417 28.90 -2.24 -13.65
C TRP A 417 29.70 -0.96 -13.37
N LEU A 418 31.01 -1.07 -13.12
CA LEU A 418 31.86 0.06 -12.74
C LEU A 418 32.38 0.91 -13.91
N THR A 419 31.98 0.57 -15.13
CA THR A 419 32.33 1.30 -16.37
C THR A 419 31.20 2.18 -16.92
N TYR A 420 30.14 2.46 -16.14
CA TYR A 420 28.95 3.23 -16.56
C TYR A 420 28.54 4.38 -15.64
#